data_AF-A0A929PI75-F1
#
_entry.id   AF-A0A929PI75-F1
#
_cell.length_a   1.000
_cell.length_b   1.000
_cell.length_c   1.000
_cell.angle_alpha   90.00
_cell.angle_beta   90.00
_cell.angle_gamma   90.00
#
_symmetry.space_group_name_H-M   'P 1'
#
loop_
_entity.id
_entity.type
_entity.pdbx_description
1 polymer ?
#
loop_
_entity_poly.entity_id
_entity_poly.type
_entity_poly.pdbx_seq_one_letter_code
_entity_poly.pdbx_strand_id
1 'polypeptide(L)'
;MNRNLSKDLERISRIRIYADESVNVTIVGGLKRRGVDAFSARDAANLGLTDKEQLEFAVKNKAVIFTHDVDFLRMALDREHCGIIYVHQRKVSVGKC
;
A
#
# COMPACT_ATOMS: atom_id res chain seq x y z
N MET A 1 -19.61 -21.22 22.11
CA MET A 1 -18.94 -20.13 21.38
C MET A 1 -19.46 -20.13 19.95
N ASN A 2 -20.19 -19.10 19.53
CA ASN A 2 -20.91 -19.06 18.24
C ASN A 2 -19.93 -18.98 17.06
N ARG A 3 -19.93 -19.97 16.17
CA ARG A 3 -19.07 -20.03 14.94
C ARG A 3 -19.30 -18.87 13.96
N ASN A 4 -20.39 -18.10 14.13
CA ASN A 4 -20.70 -16.93 13.31
C ASN A 4 -19.91 -15.69 13.75
N LEU A 5 -19.66 -15.51 15.05
CA LEU A 5 -18.93 -14.34 15.56
C LEU A 5 -17.47 -14.33 15.11
N SER A 6 -16.85 -15.50 14.95
CA SER A 6 -15.49 -15.64 14.44
C SER A 6 -15.35 -15.26 12.96
N LYS A 7 -16.38 -15.50 12.13
CA LYS A 7 -16.37 -15.10 10.71
C LYS A 7 -16.63 -13.60 10.53
N ASP A 8 -17.44 -13.01 11.41
CA ASP A 8 -17.71 -11.56 11.39
C ASP A 8 -16.50 -10.75 11.91
N LEU A 9 -15.70 -11.32 12.83
CA LEU A 9 -14.39 -10.78 13.24
C LEU A 9 -13.28 -10.96 12.19
N GLU A 10 -13.36 -11.98 11.32
CA GLU A 10 -12.48 -12.07 10.13
C GLU A 10 -12.76 -10.98 9.08
N ARG A 11 -13.86 -10.22 9.26
CA ARG A 11 -14.30 -9.14 8.40
C ARG A 11 -13.94 -7.76 8.97
N ILE A 12 -12.85 -7.66 9.74
CA ILE A 12 -12.06 -6.42 9.67
C ILE A 12 -11.65 -6.32 8.20
N SER A 13 -12.21 -5.33 7.48
CA SER A 13 -11.86 -5.09 6.08
C SER A 13 -10.34 -5.12 5.96
N ARG A 14 -9.79 -6.18 5.38
CA ARG A 14 -8.33 -6.36 5.31
C ARG A 14 -7.82 -5.19 4.47
N ILE A 15 -7.04 -4.32 5.11
CA ILE A 15 -6.40 -3.20 4.43
C ILE A 15 -5.52 -3.79 3.33
N ARG A 16 -5.85 -3.46 2.09
CA ARG A 16 -5.05 -3.81 0.92
C ARG A 16 -4.05 -2.69 0.67
N ILE A 17 -2.78 -3.03 0.56
CA ILE A 17 -1.68 -2.08 0.39
C ILE A 17 -1.12 -2.20 -1.02
N TYR A 18 -1.08 -1.09 -1.74
CA TYR A 18 -0.41 -0.96 -3.03
C TYR A 18 0.86 -0.12 -2.85
N ALA A 19 2.03 -0.72 -3.00
CA ALA A 19 3.29 -0.01 -2.93
C ALA A 19 3.68 0.52 -4.30
N ASP A 20 3.87 1.84 -4.44
CA ASP A 20 4.33 2.42 -5.70
C ASP A 20 5.81 2.08 -5.97
N GLU A 21 6.35 2.57 -7.09
CA GLU A 21 7.72 2.24 -7.50
C GLU A 21 8.81 2.81 -6.60
N SER A 22 8.49 3.83 -5.80
CA SER A 22 9.42 4.38 -4.81
C SER A 22 9.75 3.39 -3.68
N VAL A 23 8.89 2.38 -3.45
CA VAL A 23 9.01 1.40 -2.35
C VAL A 23 9.71 0.12 -2.82
N ASN A 24 10.71 -0.32 -2.05
CA ASN A 24 11.41 -1.57 -2.32
C ASN A 24 10.48 -2.79 -2.16
N VAL A 25 10.41 -3.64 -3.19
CA VAL A 25 9.57 -4.85 -3.23
C VAL A 25 9.83 -5.85 -2.09
N THR A 26 11.02 -5.84 -1.47
CA THR A 26 11.30 -6.64 -0.28
C THR A 26 10.43 -6.25 0.91
N ILE A 27 10.01 -4.98 1.02
CA ILE A 27 9.07 -4.52 2.05
C ILE A 27 7.70 -5.16 1.82
N VAL A 28 7.21 -5.17 0.57
CA VAL A 28 5.96 -5.83 0.18
C VAL A 28 6.03 -7.33 0.48
N GLY A 29 7.15 -7.99 0.17
CA GLY A 29 7.38 -9.39 0.55
C GLY A 29 7.35 -9.61 2.08
N GLY A 30 7.89 -8.66 2.85
CA GLY A 30 7.85 -8.69 4.31
C GLY A 30 6.45 -8.53 4.90
N LEU A 31 5.60 -7.71 4.27
CA LEU A 31 4.19 -7.54 4.61
C LEU A 31 3.38 -8.81 4.29
N LYS A 32 3.54 -9.37 3.09
CA LYS A 32 2.91 -10.63 2.66
C LYS A 32 3.21 -11.77 3.65
N ARG A 33 4.47 -11.92 4.08
CA ARG A 33 4.87 -12.94 5.08
C ARG A 33 4.20 -12.78 6.44
N ARG A 34 3.66 -11.60 6.76
CA ARG A 34 2.91 -11.31 8.01
C ARG A 34 1.39 -11.36 7.82
N GLY A 35 0.91 -11.86 6.68
CA GLY A 35 -0.52 -12.00 6.40
C GLY A 35 -1.22 -10.71 5.95
N VAL A 36 -0.46 -9.67 5.61
CA VAL A 36 -1.01 -8.42 5.05
C VAL A 36 -1.29 -8.61 3.56
N ASP A 37 -2.48 -8.18 3.10
CA ASP A 37 -2.80 -8.09 1.68
C ASP A 37 -2.02 -6.90 1.09
N ALA A 38 -0.89 -7.19 0.46
CA ALA A 38 0.00 -6.17 -0.10
C ALA A 38 0.50 -6.59 -1.47
N PHE A 39 0.71 -5.64 -2.38
CA PHE A 39 1.29 -5.86 -3.70
C PHE A 39 1.97 -4.56 -4.18
N SER A 40 2.89 -4.66 -5.13
CA SER A 40 3.65 -3.49 -5.62
C SER A 40 3.29 -3.11 -7.06
N ALA A 41 3.71 -1.93 -7.49
CA ALA A 41 3.69 -1.52 -8.90
C ALA A 41 4.35 -2.57 -9.80
N ARG A 42 5.44 -3.20 -9.33
CA ARG A 42 6.06 -4.36 -10.02
C ARG A 42 5.13 -5.57 -10.15
N ASP A 43 4.44 -5.98 -9.07
CA ASP A 43 3.51 -7.11 -9.09
C ASP A 43 2.34 -6.85 -10.06
N ALA A 44 1.91 -5.58 -10.17
CA ALA A 44 0.81 -5.14 -11.00
C ALA A 44 1.20 -4.77 -12.44
N ALA A 45 2.48 -4.90 -12.82
CA ALA A 45 3.02 -4.43 -14.11
C ALA A 45 2.79 -2.92 -14.40
N ASN A 46 2.83 -2.11 -13.34
CA ASN A 46 2.57 -0.66 -13.33
C ASN A 46 3.84 0.19 -13.09
N LEU A 47 5.02 -0.37 -13.33
CA LEU A 47 6.26 0.42 -13.26
C LEU A 47 6.26 1.50 -14.34
N GLY A 48 6.72 2.71 -14.01
CA GLY A 48 6.75 3.85 -14.93
C GLY A 48 5.42 4.57 -15.13
N LEU A 49 4.34 4.16 -14.44
CA LEU A 49 3.13 4.98 -14.36
C LEU A 49 3.44 6.27 -13.60
N THR A 50 2.85 7.37 -14.03
CA THR A 50 2.90 8.65 -13.31
C THR A 50 2.23 8.54 -11.95
N ASP A 51 2.58 9.40 -10.99
CA ASP A 51 1.96 9.41 -9.66
C ASP A 51 0.42 9.45 -9.70
N LYS A 52 -0.13 10.15 -10.70
CA LYS A 52 -1.57 10.22 -10.93
C LYS A 52 -2.14 8.86 -11.30
N GLU A 53 -1.52 8.18 -12.25
CA GLU A 53 -1.95 6.85 -12.69
C GLU A 53 -1.75 5.80 -11.58
N GLN A 54 -0.69 5.92 -10.77
CA GLN A 54 -0.49 5.08 -9.58
C GLN A 54 -1.63 5.26 -8.57
N LEU A 55 -2.04 6.51 -8.31
CA LEU A 55 -3.13 6.83 -7.38
C LEU A 55 -4.49 6.35 -7.90
N GLU A 56 -4.78 6.59 -9.18
CA GLU A 56 -6.00 6.10 -9.85
C GLU A 56 -6.09 4.57 -9.82
N PHE A 57 -4.97 3.89 -10.07
CA PHE A 57 -4.90 2.45 -9.96
C PHE A 57 -5.14 1.96 -8.52
N ALA A 58 -4.57 2.63 -7.52
CA ALA A 58 -4.80 2.31 -6.11
C ALA A 58 -6.29 2.42 -5.74
N VAL A 59 -6.96 3.50 -6.15
CA VAL A 59 -8.40 3.71 -5.95
C VAL A 59 -9.22 2.60 -6.61
N LYS A 60 -8.94 2.30 -7.88
CA LYS A 60 -9.64 1.24 -8.64
C LYS A 60 -9.54 -0.12 -7.95
N ASN A 61 -8.42 -0.38 -7.28
CA ASN A 61 -8.15 -1.63 -6.57
C ASN A 61 -8.52 -1.58 -5.08
N LYS A 62 -9.14 -0.48 -4.62
CA LYS A 62 -9.49 -0.24 -3.21
C LYS A 62 -8.30 -0.44 -2.27
N ALA A 63 -7.13 0.04 -2.69
CA ALA A 63 -5.87 -0.15 -2.00
C ALA A 63 -5.34 1.17 -1.44
N VAL A 64 -4.85 1.14 -0.21
CA VAL A 64 -4.05 2.21 0.40
C VAL A 64 -2.71 2.27 -0.33
N ILE A 65 -2.31 3.46 -0.80
CA ILE A 65 -1.00 3.61 -1.44
C ILE A 65 0.09 3.73 -0.38
N PHE A 66 1.17 2.97 -0.52
CA PHE A 66 2.36 3.08 0.31
C PHE A 66 3.48 3.65 -0.55
N THR A 67 4.03 4.79 -0.12
CA THR A 67 5.02 5.55 -0.88
C THR A 67 6.09 6.22 -0.02
N HIS A 68 7.24 6.42 -0.63
CA HIS A 68 8.34 7.25 -0.13
C HIS A 68 8.39 8.64 -0.77
N ASP A 69 7.57 8.89 -1.79
CA ASP A 69 7.49 10.16 -2.49
C ASP A 69 6.51 11.12 -1.79
N VAL A 70 6.99 12.34 -1.54
CA VAL A 70 6.23 13.39 -0.87
C VAL A 70 5.15 13.98 -1.77
N ASP A 71 5.26 13.86 -3.09
CA ASP A 71 4.30 14.43 -4.04
C ASP A 71 2.91 13.77 -3.94
N PHE A 72 2.85 12.50 -3.54
CA PHE A 72 1.57 11.85 -3.20
C PHE A 72 0.81 12.55 -2.07
N LEU A 73 1.50 13.18 -1.10
CA LEU A 73 0.83 13.94 -0.04
C LEU A 73 0.19 15.22 -0.57
N ARG A 74 0.80 15.86 -1.57
CA ARG A 74 0.22 17.04 -2.22
C ARG A 74 -1.02 16.64 -3.02
N MET A 75 -0.92 15.55 -3.76
CA MET A 75 -2.02 14.99 -4.54
C MET A 75 -3.20 14.50 -3.68
N ALA A 76 -2.94 14.12 -2.43
CA ALA A 76 -3.99 13.70 -1.50
C ALA A 76 -4.99 14.81 -1.16
N LEU A 77 -4.60 16.08 -1.33
CA LEU A 77 -5.44 17.23 -0.97
C LEU A 77 -6.61 17.43 -1.94
N ASP A 78 -6.42 17.07 -3.20
CA ASP A 78 -7.36 17.38 -4.29
C ASP A 78 -7.75 16.14 -5.13
N ARG A 79 -7.24 14.95 -4.80
CA ARG A 79 -7.57 13.70 -5.50
C ARG A 79 -8.13 12.65 -4.57
N GLU A 80 -9.01 11.82 -5.13
CA GLU A 80 -9.53 10.64 -4.46
C GLU A 80 -8.42 9.64 -4.14
N HIS A 81 -8.45 9.07 -2.94
CA HIS A 81 -7.53 8.03 -2.51
C HIS A 81 -8.18 7.12 -1.45
N CYS A 82 -7.78 5.86 -1.39
CA CYS A 82 -8.22 4.96 -0.32
C CYS A 82 -7.38 5.08 0.96
N GLY A 83 -6.43 6.04 1.00
CA GLY A 83 -5.51 6.30 2.09
C GLY A 83 -4.07 6.33 1.59
N ILE A 84 -3.18 7.00 2.33
CA ILE A 84 -1.76 7.08 2.01
C ILE A 84 -0.94 6.70 3.24
N ILE A 85 -0.06 5.70 3.09
CA ILE A 85 1.04 5.42 4.00
C ILE A 85 2.26 6.11 3.42
N TYR A 86 2.74 7.15 4.10
CA TYR A 86 3.94 7.86 3.71
C TYR A 86 5.07 7.56 4.70
N VAL A 87 6.23 7.17 4.19
CA VAL A 87 7.44 7.00 5.00
C VAL A 87 8.55 7.81 4.37
N HIS A 88 9.10 8.77 5.09
CA HIS A 88 10.25 9.53 4.59
C HIS A 88 11.51 8.66 4.61
N GLN A 89 12.23 8.53 3.48
CA GLN A 89 13.51 7.81 3.45
C GLN A 89 14.61 8.63 4.15
N ARG A 90 14.71 8.52 5.49
CA ARG A 90 15.89 8.99 6.22
C ARG A 90 16.53 7.85 7.03
N LYS A 91 17.75 7.51 6.59
CA LYS A 91 18.87 6.85 7.30
C LYS A 91 18.74 5.39 7.75
N VAL A 92 17.72 4.63 7.33
CA VAL A 92 17.69 3.20 7.65
C VAL A 92 17.41 2.38 6.39
N SER A 93 18.40 1.61 5.97
CA SER A 93 18.26 0.64 4.88
C SER A 93 17.33 -0.49 5.32
N VAL A 94 16.64 -1.12 4.36
CA VAL A 94 15.85 -2.33 4.61
C VAL A 94 16.69 -3.34 5.42
N GLY A 95 16.19 -3.74 6.59
CA GLY A 95 16.86 -4.71 7.47
C GLY A 95 17.77 -4.12 8.55
N LYS A 96 17.90 -2.79 8.67
CA LYS A 96 18.46 -2.15 9.88
C LYS A 96 17.33 -1.65 10.77
N CYS A 97 17.45 -1.87 12.07
CA CYS A 97 16.62 -1.28 13.12
C CYS A 97 17.51 -0.39 13.97
#